data_AF-A0A946BFV3-F1
#
_entry.id   AF-A0A946BFV3-F1
#
_cell.length_a   1.000
_cell.length_b   1.000
_cell.length_c   1.000
_cell.angle_alpha   90.00
_cell.angle_beta   90.00
_cell.angle_gamma   90.00
#
_symmetry.space_group_name_H-M   'P 1'
#
loop_
_entity.id
_entity.type
_entity.pdbx_description
1 polymer ?
#
loop_
_entity_poly.entity_id
_entity_poly.type
_entity_poly.pdbx_seq_one_letter_code
_entity_poly.pdbx_strand_id
1 'polypeptide(L)'
;MTSYGLTPSNFKSALLSSGSMPIAMEGVSTIEGAPGLFRDGGILDYHLDIPFLPDGDGLVLYPHFYEKITPGWFDKALNRKPCNGNMENVVLVAPSKTFVKSLPYAKIPDRKDFSTFKGKDIQRKVYWKTVLEKNKQLGEEFFEAIQSGKIRQIVKPL
;
A
#
# COMPACT_ATOMS: atom_id res chain seq x y z
N MET A 1 -9.89 16.56 12.79
CA MET A 1 -8.51 16.26 12.35
C MET A 1 -7.92 17.54 11.80
N THR A 2 -6.73 17.95 12.21
CA THR A 2 -6.10 19.18 11.70
C THR A 2 -5.37 18.86 10.40
N SER A 3 -5.75 19.51 9.30
CA SER A 3 -5.10 19.35 8.00
C SER A 3 -4.28 20.58 7.66
N TYR A 4 -3.05 20.38 7.18
CA TYR A 4 -2.18 21.44 6.67
C TYR A 4 -2.05 21.30 5.15
N GLY A 5 -2.35 22.37 4.42
CA GLY A 5 -2.25 22.36 2.95
C GLY A 5 -0.79 22.28 2.49
N LEU A 6 -0.55 21.51 1.42
CA LEU A 6 0.77 21.48 0.78
C LEU A 6 0.97 22.71 -0.10
N THR A 7 2.11 23.36 0.06
CA THR A 7 2.58 24.48 -0.75
C THR A 7 3.95 24.13 -1.35
N PRO A 8 4.41 24.84 -2.40
CA PRO A 8 5.77 24.66 -2.90
C PRO A 8 6.85 24.84 -1.82
N SER A 9 6.60 25.68 -0.81
CA SER A 9 7.56 25.99 0.25
C SER A 9 7.62 24.91 1.35
N ASN A 10 6.50 24.24 1.67
CA ASN A 10 6.47 23.20 2.70
C ASN A 10 6.56 21.76 2.15
N PHE A 11 6.39 21.56 0.84
CA PHE A 11 6.31 20.23 0.22
C PHE A 11 7.54 19.36 0.53
N LYS A 12 8.75 19.91 0.43
CA LYS A 12 9.99 19.15 0.65
C LYS A 12 10.14 18.68 2.09
N SER A 13 9.86 19.55 3.07
CA SER A 13 9.97 19.20 4.49
C SER A 13 8.85 18.25 4.91
N ALA A 14 7.63 18.43 4.38
CA ALA A 14 6.54 17.47 4.54
C ALA A 14 6.90 16.08 4.00
N LEU A 15 7.42 16.02 2.76
CA LEU A 15 7.85 14.76 2.14
C LEU A 15 8.97 14.08 2.94
N LEU A 16 9.98 14.85 3.38
CA LEU A 16 11.05 14.33 4.22
C LEU A 16 10.50 13.74 5.52
N SER A 17 9.58 14.46 6.18
CA SER A 17 8.99 14.02 7.44
C SER A 17 8.24 12.69 7.31
N SER A 18 7.56 12.46 6.18
CA SER A 18 6.79 11.25 5.91
C SER A 18 7.65 9.98 5.90
N GLY A 19 8.97 10.09 5.67
CA GLY A 19 9.92 8.98 5.70
C GLY A 19 10.94 9.06 6.85
N SER A 20 10.80 10.01 7.79
CA SER A 20 11.71 10.20 8.92
C SER A 20 11.51 9.13 10.00
N MET A 21 11.95 7.90 9.69
CA MET A 21 11.79 6.74 10.56
C MET A 21 12.60 6.92 11.86
N PRO A 22 11.96 6.82 13.05
CA PRO A 22 12.65 6.82 14.33
C PRO A 22 13.82 5.85 14.36
N ILE A 23 14.87 6.23 15.09
CA ILE A 23 16.14 5.49 15.21
C ILE A 23 17.02 5.57 13.94
N ALA A 24 16.44 5.78 12.75
CA ALA A 24 17.20 5.93 11.50
C ALA A 24 17.39 7.39 11.06
N MET A 25 16.40 8.25 11.31
CA MET A 25 16.37 9.64 10.83
C MET A 25 15.86 10.61 11.90
N GLU A 26 16.30 11.86 11.81
CA GLU A 26 15.79 12.96 12.64
C GLU A 26 14.35 13.33 12.24
N GLY A 27 13.57 13.77 13.21
CA GLY A 27 12.22 14.28 12.94
C GLY A 27 12.29 15.68 12.35
N VAL A 28 11.27 16.05 11.60
CA VAL A 28 11.22 17.36 10.94
C VAL A 28 10.32 18.27 11.76
N SER A 29 10.84 19.39 12.27
CA SER A 29 10.05 20.39 13.00
C SER A 29 9.89 21.72 12.25
N THR A 30 10.40 21.77 11.02
CA THR A 30 10.52 23.00 10.20
C THR A 30 9.56 23.00 9.02
N ILE A 31 8.39 22.35 9.16
CA ILE A 31 7.35 22.39 8.13
C ILE A 31 6.61 23.73 8.24
N GLU A 32 6.75 24.57 7.22
CA GLU A 32 6.09 25.88 7.18
C GLU A 32 4.56 25.71 7.26
N GLY A 33 3.94 26.45 8.18
CA GLY A 33 2.50 26.42 8.42
C GLY A 33 2.02 25.24 9.28
N ALA A 34 2.89 24.30 9.65
CA ALA A 34 2.54 23.14 10.45
C ALA A 34 3.44 23.03 11.70
N PRO A 35 2.98 23.48 12.89
CA PRO A 35 3.77 23.38 14.11
C PRO A 35 3.85 21.93 14.62
N GLY A 36 5.01 21.55 15.15
CA GLY A 36 5.21 20.25 15.81
C GLY A 36 6.47 19.52 15.33
N LEU A 37 6.65 18.30 15.82
CA LEU A 37 7.69 17.39 15.36
C LEU A 37 7.05 16.26 14.55
N PHE A 38 7.40 16.19 13.28
CA PHE A 38 6.85 15.23 12.33
C PHE A 38 7.80 14.06 12.12
N ARG A 39 7.24 12.86 11.97
CA ARG A 39 7.94 11.58 11.85
C ARG A 39 7.26 10.73 10.78
N ASP A 40 7.92 9.63 10.43
CA ASP A 40 7.41 8.66 9.45
C ASP A 40 5.94 8.29 9.71
N GLY A 41 5.09 8.54 8.71
CA GLY A 41 3.65 8.30 8.81
C GLY A 41 3.29 6.82 8.83
N GLY A 42 4.15 5.96 8.27
CA GLY A 42 3.97 4.52 8.22
C GLY A 42 4.03 3.84 9.58
N ILE A 43 4.49 4.52 10.63
CA ILE A 43 4.38 4.03 12.02
C ILE A 43 2.93 4.00 12.48
N LEU A 44 2.20 5.08 12.21
CA LEU A 44 0.82 5.26 12.65
C LEU A 44 -0.15 4.61 11.66
N ASP A 45 -0.01 4.94 10.39
CA ASP A 45 -0.94 4.55 9.32
C ASP A 45 -0.17 3.85 8.18
N TYR A 46 0.22 2.60 8.41
CA TYR A 46 0.91 1.77 7.43
C TYR A 46 0.00 1.44 6.24
N HIS A 47 -1.23 1.00 6.52
CA HIS A 47 -2.34 1.06 5.58
C HIS A 47 -3.39 1.96 6.21
N LEU A 48 -3.81 2.99 5.49
CA LEU A 48 -4.68 4.04 6.04
C LEU A 48 -5.99 3.42 6.56
N ASP A 49 -6.22 3.53 7.88
CA ASP A 49 -7.46 3.15 8.56
C ASP A 49 -8.21 4.43 8.96
N ILE A 50 -8.68 5.16 7.95
CA ILE A 50 -9.31 6.47 8.07
C ILE A 50 -10.64 6.51 7.33
N PRO A 51 -11.57 7.41 7.70
CA PRO A 51 -12.77 7.66 6.90
C PRO A 51 -12.34 8.37 5.60
N PHE A 52 -12.13 7.62 4.52
CA PHE A 52 -11.64 8.18 3.26
C PHE A 52 -12.60 9.19 2.62
N LEU A 53 -13.90 8.97 2.79
CA LEU A 53 -14.99 9.81 2.28
C LEU A 53 -15.91 10.17 3.45
N PRO A 54 -15.48 11.05 4.37
CA PRO A 54 -16.24 11.33 5.60
C PRO A 54 -17.61 11.95 5.31
N ASP A 55 -17.73 12.69 4.19
CA ASP A 55 -18.94 13.39 3.78
C ASP A 55 -19.43 12.95 2.38
N GLY A 56 -18.90 11.85 1.83
CA GLY A 56 -19.15 11.42 0.45
C GLY A 56 -19.76 10.03 0.34
N ASP A 57 -20.51 9.79 -0.73
CA ASP A 57 -21.19 8.53 -1.06
C ASP A 57 -20.50 7.73 -2.17
N GLY A 58 -19.30 8.14 -2.56
CA GLY A 58 -18.49 7.50 -3.59
C GLY A 58 -17.78 6.23 -3.12
N LEU A 59 -17.02 5.63 -4.03
CA LEU A 59 -16.13 4.51 -3.72
C LEU A 59 -14.67 4.93 -3.84
N VAL A 60 -13.83 4.40 -2.95
CA VAL A 60 -12.38 4.52 -3.00
C VAL A 60 -11.79 3.24 -3.55
N LEU A 61 -11.15 3.35 -4.72
CA LEU A 61 -10.36 2.26 -5.26
C LEU A 61 -9.03 2.19 -4.51
N TYR A 62 -8.75 1.06 -3.87
CA TYR A 62 -7.50 0.82 -3.15
C TYR A 62 -6.74 -0.35 -3.81
N PRO A 63 -5.88 -0.10 -4.81
CA PRO A 63 -4.99 -1.11 -5.35
C PRO A 63 -3.94 -1.51 -4.31
N HIS A 64 -3.79 -2.80 -4.07
CA HIS A 64 -2.87 -3.29 -3.05
C HIS A 64 -2.22 -4.63 -3.40
N PHE A 65 -1.16 -4.98 -2.69
CA PHE A 65 -0.41 -6.22 -2.90
C PHE A 65 -0.99 -7.41 -2.12
N TYR A 66 -1.83 -7.13 -1.11
CA TYR A 66 -2.44 -8.11 -0.24
C TYR A 66 -3.95 -7.88 -0.14
N GLU A 67 -4.71 -8.96 0.05
CA GLU A 67 -6.17 -8.91 0.31
C GLU A 67 -6.52 -8.41 1.72
N LYS A 68 -5.54 -7.95 2.51
CA LYS A 68 -5.72 -7.54 3.90
C LYS A 68 -5.11 -6.18 4.14
N ILE A 69 -5.81 -5.38 4.94
CA ILE A 69 -5.36 -4.09 5.45
C ILE A 69 -4.82 -4.31 6.86
N THR A 70 -3.56 -3.91 7.07
CA THR A 70 -2.90 -3.82 8.38
C THR A 70 -2.74 -2.35 8.74
N PRO A 71 -3.58 -1.81 9.64
CA PRO A 71 -3.65 -0.38 9.90
C PRO A 71 -2.31 0.28 10.29
N GLY A 72 -1.66 -0.19 11.36
CA GLY A 72 -0.39 0.37 11.84
C GLY A 72 0.81 -0.54 11.63
N TRP A 73 2.03 0.01 11.73
CA TRP A 73 3.25 -0.80 11.64
C TRP A 73 3.33 -1.85 12.76
N PHE A 74 2.97 -1.46 13.98
CA PHE A 74 2.97 -2.34 15.15
C PHE A 74 1.90 -3.44 15.08
N ASP A 75 0.86 -3.25 14.26
CA ASP A 75 -0.22 -4.22 14.08
C ASP A 75 0.19 -5.44 13.26
N LYS A 76 1.33 -5.39 12.57
CA LYS A 76 1.87 -6.51 11.77
C LYS A 76 2.02 -7.80 12.57
N ALA A 77 2.35 -7.70 13.86
CA ALA A 77 2.47 -8.86 14.75
C ALA A 77 1.14 -9.25 15.40
N LEU A 78 0.15 -8.35 15.42
CA LEU A 78 -1.09 -8.47 16.19
C LEU A 78 -2.30 -8.86 15.33
N ASN A 79 -2.17 -8.88 14.00
CA ASN A 79 -3.26 -9.14 13.05
C ASN A 79 -4.50 -8.25 13.27
N ARG A 80 -4.32 -7.02 13.77
CA ARG A 80 -5.42 -6.06 13.94
C ARG A 80 -6.06 -5.76 12.58
N LYS A 81 -7.39 -5.74 12.55
CA LYS A 81 -8.19 -5.36 11.38
C LYS A 81 -8.48 -3.85 11.40
N PRO A 82 -8.69 -3.22 10.23
CA PRO A 82 -9.17 -1.84 10.17
C PRO A 82 -10.58 -1.72 10.77
N CYS A 83 -10.97 -0.50 11.09
CA CYS A 83 -12.35 -0.22 11.48
C CYS A 83 -13.28 -0.45 10.28
N ASN A 84 -14.37 -1.22 10.47
CA ASN A 84 -15.32 -1.50 9.39
C ASN A 84 -15.94 -0.22 8.81
N GLY A 85 -16.27 0.77 9.66
CA GLY A 85 -16.83 2.04 9.21
C GLY A 85 -15.87 2.86 8.34
N ASN A 86 -14.55 2.77 8.59
CA ASN A 86 -13.56 3.43 7.76
C ASN A 86 -13.43 2.78 6.36
N MET A 87 -13.77 1.50 6.25
CA MET A 87 -13.61 0.70 5.04
C MET A 87 -14.90 0.52 4.23
N GLU A 88 -16.01 1.11 4.67
CA GLU A 88 -17.34 0.89 4.06
C GLU A 88 -17.39 1.24 2.56
N ASN A 89 -16.66 2.29 2.18
CA ASN A 89 -16.58 2.80 0.81
C ASN A 89 -15.31 2.32 0.08
N VAL A 90 -14.55 1.39 0.65
CA VAL A 90 -13.26 0.95 0.10
C VAL A 90 -13.41 -0.31 -0.74
N VAL A 91 -13.03 -0.22 -2.01
CA VAL A 91 -12.88 -1.36 -2.91
C VAL A 91 -11.39 -1.70 -3.00
N LEU A 92 -10.99 -2.73 -2.25
CA LEU A 92 -9.63 -3.27 -2.31
C LEU A 92 -9.45 -4.15 -3.55
N VAL A 93 -8.43 -3.86 -4.36
CA VAL A 93 -8.05 -4.70 -5.51
C VAL A 93 -6.67 -5.26 -5.24
N ALA A 94 -6.59 -6.59 -5.10
CA ALA A 94 -5.33 -7.29 -4.81
C ALA A 94 -5.23 -8.63 -5.56
N PRO A 95 -4.00 -9.12 -5.83
CA PRO A 95 -3.80 -10.44 -6.43
C PRO A 95 -4.37 -11.55 -5.55
N SER A 96 -5.03 -12.53 -6.18
CA SER A 96 -5.54 -13.70 -5.46
C SER A 96 -4.41 -14.58 -4.90
N LYS A 97 -4.68 -15.33 -3.83
CA LYS A 97 -3.73 -16.33 -3.30
C LYS A 97 -3.30 -17.35 -4.36
N THR A 98 -4.21 -17.74 -5.25
CA THR A 98 -3.92 -18.69 -6.34
C THR A 98 -2.91 -18.09 -7.32
N PHE A 99 -3.09 -16.82 -7.70
CA PHE A 99 -2.12 -16.11 -8.53
C PHE A 99 -0.75 -16.06 -7.84
N VAL A 100 -0.70 -15.63 -6.57
CA VAL A 100 0.57 -15.52 -5.82
C VAL A 100 1.28 -16.86 -5.70
N LYS A 101 0.55 -17.96 -5.47
CA LYS A 101 1.11 -19.33 -5.46
C LYS A 101 1.69 -19.76 -6.80
N SER A 102 1.19 -19.22 -7.91
CA SER A 102 1.68 -19.51 -9.27
C SER A 102 2.96 -18.75 -9.64
N LEU A 103 3.36 -17.76 -8.83
CA LEU A 103 4.59 -17.02 -9.02
C LEU A 103 5.80 -17.88 -8.62
N PRO A 104 7.00 -17.61 -9.18
CA PRO A 104 8.22 -18.23 -8.68
C PRO A 104 8.37 -17.97 -7.18
N TYR A 105 8.81 -18.99 -6.44
CA TYR A 105 8.90 -18.96 -4.97
C TYR A 105 7.56 -18.74 -4.24
N ALA A 106 6.42 -18.85 -4.93
CA ALA A 106 5.07 -18.70 -4.40
C ALA A 106 4.86 -17.40 -3.61
N LYS A 107 5.55 -16.32 -4.01
CA LYS A 107 5.46 -15.00 -3.36
C LYS A 107 5.61 -13.86 -4.36
N ILE A 108 5.17 -12.68 -3.94
CA ILE A 108 5.52 -11.41 -4.61
C ILE A 108 6.98 -11.07 -4.22
N PRO A 109 7.82 -10.59 -5.16
CA PRO A 109 9.16 -10.10 -4.89
C PRO A 109 9.21 -9.12 -3.73
N ASP A 110 10.23 -9.26 -2.88
CA ASP A 110 10.39 -8.41 -1.69
C ASP A 110 11.88 -8.11 -1.41
N ARG A 111 12.12 -7.26 -0.41
CA ARG A 111 13.48 -6.85 -0.04
C ARG A 111 14.40 -7.98 0.43
N LYS A 112 13.86 -9.12 0.88
CA LYS A 112 14.67 -10.28 1.30
C LYS A 112 15.35 -10.92 0.10
N ASP A 113 14.83 -10.72 -1.12
CA ASP A 113 15.43 -11.25 -2.35
C ASP A 113 16.86 -10.76 -2.56
N PHE A 114 17.21 -9.55 -2.09
CA PHE A 114 18.61 -9.08 -2.16
C PHE A 114 19.56 -9.96 -1.33
N SER A 115 19.11 -10.45 -0.18
CA SER A 115 19.88 -11.36 0.66
C SER A 115 19.85 -12.78 0.08
N THR A 116 18.67 -13.28 -0.31
CA THR A 116 18.49 -14.62 -0.89
C THR A 116 19.32 -14.84 -2.15
N PHE A 117 19.44 -13.81 -2.99
CA PHE A 117 20.21 -13.86 -4.25
C PHE A 117 21.54 -13.12 -4.16
N LYS A 118 22.14 -12.99 -2.98
CA LYS A 118 23.45 -12.34 -2.82
C LYS A 118 24.49 -12.99 -3.75
N GLY A 119 25.13 -12.18 -4.60
CA GLY A 119 26.07 -12.64 -5.63
C GLY A 119 25.43 -13.28 -6.88
N LYS A 120 24.09 -13.29 -6.96
CA LYS A 120 23.29 -13.90 -8.03
C LYS A 120 22.27 -12.90 -8.60
N ASP A 121 22.68 -11.66 -8.81
CA ASP A 121 21.79 -10.58 -9.27
C ASP A 121 21.09 -10.86 -10.60
N ILE A 122 21.76 -11.56 -11.52
CA ILE A 122 21.16 -11.96 -12.79
C ILE A 122 19.95 -12.87 -12.54
N GLN A 123 20.05 -13.83 -11.63
CA GLN A 123 18.96 -14.75 -11.30
C GLN A 123 17.79 -13.99 -10.63
N ARG A 124 18.09 -13.07 -9.70
CA ARG A 124 17.07 -12.21 -9.08
C ARG A 124 16.33 -11.38 -10.12
N LYS A 125 17.05 -10.75 -11.05
CA LYS A 125 16.45 -9.95 -12.14
C LYS A 125 15.59 -10.78 -13.06
N VAL A 126 16.01 -12.00 -13.42
CA VAL A 126 15.20 -12.94 -14.21
C VAL A 126 13.92 -13.29 -13.46
N TYR A 127 14.02 -13.68 -12.19
CA TYR A 127 12.86 -13.94 -11.33
C TYR A 127 11.89 -12.76 -11.28
N TRP A 128 12.37 -11.55 -10.99
CA TRP A 128 11.53 -10.35 -10.92
C TRP A 128 10.85 -10.04 -12.25
N LYS A 129 11.57 -10.20 -13.37
CA LYS A 129 10.99 -10.06 -14.72
C LYS A 129 9.88 -11.08 -14.97
N THR A 130 10.07 -12.35 -14.59
CA THR A 130 9.02 -13.37 -14.72
C THR A 130 7.75 -13.00 -13.94
N VAL A 131 7.90 -12.45 -12.73
CA VAL A 131 6.73 -11.98 -11.95
C VAL A 131 6.06 -10.79 -12.63
N LEU A 132 6.83 -9.83 -13.15
CA LEU A 132 6.30 -8.67 -13.86
C LEU A 132 5.49 -9.08 -15.10
N GLU A 133 6.01 -10.01 -15.90
CA GLU A 133 5.33 -10.53 -17.08
C GLU A 133 4.00 -11.23 -16.71
N LYS A 134 3.99 -12.06 -15.66
CA LYS A 134 2.76 -12.67 -15.15
C LYS A 134 1.73 -11.65 -14.65
N ASN A 135 2.19 -10.50 -14.15
CA ASN A 135 1.32 -9.45 -13.63
C ASN A 135 0.51 -8.77 -14.75
N LYS A 136 0.98 -8.78 -16.00
CA LYS A 136 0.24 -8.21 -17.14
C LYS A 136 -1.15 -8.81 -17.29
N GLN A 137 -1.25 -10.14 -17.08
CA GLN A 137 -2.52 -10.86 -17.11
C GLN A 137 -3.52 -10.32 -16.08
N LEU A 138 -3.09 -9.89 -14.89
CA LEU A 138 -4.00 -9.32 -13.89
C LEU A 138 -4.61 -7.99 -14.36
N GLY A 139 -3.83 -7.18 -15.08
CA GLY A 139 -4.33 -5.94 -15.67
C GLY A 139 -5.38 -6.22 -16.75
N GLU A 140 -5.14 -7.21 -17.61
CA GLU A 140 -6.06 -7.64 -18.65
C GLU A 140 -7.36 -8.21 -18.05
N GLU A 141 -7.26 -9.09 -17.04
CA GLU A 141 -8.41 -9.66 -16.33
C GLU A 141 -9.25 -8.58 -15.63
N PHE A 142 -8.60 -7.60 -15.00
CA PHE A 142 -9.30 -6.49 -14.35
C PHE A 142 -10.04 -5.62 -15.39
N PHE A 143 -9.40 -5.33 -16.52
CA PHE A 143 -9.99 -4.54 -17.58
C PHE A 143 -11.17 -5.27 -18.25
N GLU A 144 -11.03 -6.57 -18.52
CA GLU A 144 -12.11 -7.43 -18.99
C GLU A 144 -13.29 -7.39 -18.02
N ALA A 145 -13.05 -7.59 -16.72
CA ALA A 145 -14.10 -7.61 -15.71
C ALA A 145 -14.88 -6.28 -15.64
N ILE A 146 -14.20 -5.15 -15.84
CA ILE A 146 -14.85 -3.84 -15.94
C ILE A 146 -15.70 -3.75 -17.20
N GLN A 147 -15.11 -4.04 -18.36
CA GLN A 147 -15.78 -3.88 -19.66
C GLN A 147 -16.99 -4.79 -19.83
N SER A 148 -16.90 -6.04 -19.36
CA SER A 148 -17.99 -7.00 -19.43
C SER A 148 -19.03 -6.81 -18.32
N GLY A 149 -18.78 -5.95 -17.33
CA GLY A 149 -19.62 -5.77 -16.15
C GLY A 149 -19.54 -6.92 -15.13
N LYS A 150 -18.77 -7.97 -15.42
CA LYS A 150 -18.51 -9.11 -14.54
C LYS A 150 -17.92 -8.70 -13.19
N ILE A 151 -17.27 -7.55 -13.10
CA ILE A 151 -16.70 -7.02 -11.86
C ILE A 151 -17.74 -7.00 -10.72
N ARG A 152 -19.02 -6.69 -11.02
CA ARG A 152 -20.11 -6.66 -10.04
C ARG A 152 -20.42 -8.04 -9.41
N GLN A 153 -20.01 -9.12 -10.07
CA GLN A 153 -20.27 -10.50 -9.66
C GLN A 153 -19.08 -11.10 -8.89
N ILE A 154 -17.88 -10.54 -9.05
CA ILE A 154 -16.64 -11.07 -8.46
C ILE A 154 -16.17 -10.30 -7.22
N VAL A 155 -16.72 -9.11 -6.97
CA VAL A 155 -16.51 -8.35 -5.72
C VAL A 155 -17.06 -9.13 -4.53
N LYS A 156 -16.32 -9.12 -3.42
CA LYS A 156 -16.66 -9.81 -2.17
C LYS A 156 -16.50 -8.86 -0.99
N PRO A 157 -17.25 -9.05 0.12
CA PRO A 157 -16.99 -8.36 1.37
C PRO A 157 -15.55 -8.61 1.88
N LEU A 158 -14.96 -7.61 2.53
CA LEU A 158 -13.63 -7.64 3.15
C LEU A 158 -13.58 -8.42 4.48
#